data_AF-A0A974NB46-F1
#
_entry.id   AF-A0A974NB46-F1
#
_cell.length_a   1.000
_cell.length_b   1.000
_cell.length_c   1.000
_cell.angle_alpha   90.00
_cell.angle_beta   90.00
_cell.angle_gamma   90.00
#
_symmetry.space_group_name_H-M   'P 1'
#
loop_
_entity.id
_entity.type
_entity.pdbx_description
1 polymer ?
#
loop_
_entity_poly.entity_id
_entity_poly.type
_entity_poly.pdbx_seq_one_letter_code
_entity_poly.pdbx_strand_id
1 'polypeptide(L)'
;MTGISVPECPGAGDARAGAGDARPGRRGADAGLPRSCGPRRRARPGRRADTPWACGDRDPGTAPGGEPEDGRTAPRAPRRLRTSAVLLTLAALAYSLWLLPPMWTSGLSVRDAYVSELAATGRPTAAAARAGDVTFALLCLLACLAVLRPLPGTAPARRDGTDRVAGRDPGCGAAPARWDGAARPDHPSPGAGGPPQAGGWHALARCRRGWTRWGWWLWWGGLVVTATATLVDAAAPMDCALSLSSCQAHLAQHTSLRHHVHEAASIVVGAAWVAVHLGAFLATRGTPARGPWQVTRRLSPVVLAVTVVYSVLSGVLELVGRGAGVAQRVHLLVVLVWCLGVAADLYRQGRGRARPRSGPGTG
;
A
#
# COMPACT_ATOMS: atom_id res chain seq x y z
N MET A 1 24.58 68.92 9.21
CA MET A 1 23.86 69.31 10.45
C MET A 1 23.41 68.03 11.15
N THR A 2 23.44 67.99 12.49
CA THR A 2 22.67 67.08 13.40
C THR A 2 22.09 65.79 12.80
N GLY A 3 22.58 64.59 13.11
CA GLY A 3 23.59 64.20 14.10
C GLY A 3 23.01 63.94 15.49
N ILE A 4 22.64 62.68 15.76
CA ILE A 4 22.55 62.08 17.09
C ILE A 4 23.24 60.72 17.01
N SER A 5 24.09 60.42 17.98
CA SER A 5 24.76 59.12 18.15
C SER A 5 24.83 58.82 19.64
N VAL A 6 24.64 57.56 20.03
CA VAL A 6 24.78 57.10 21.41
C VAL A 6 25.59 55.80 21.40
N PRO A 7 26.76 55.74 22.07
CA PRO A 7 27.65 54.58 22.07
C PRO A 7 27.60 53.76 23.38
N GLU A 8 28.15 52.53 23.34
CA GLU A 8 28.97 51.88 24.41
C GLU A 8 28.37 51.64 25.83
N CYS A 9 28.82 50.69 26.67
CA CYS A 9 29.61 49.46 26.49
C CYS A 9 29.26 48.48 27.67
N PRO A 10 29.81 47.24 27.73
CA PRO A 10 29.37 46.21 28.69
C PRO A 10 30.27 46.06 29.94
N GLY A 11 29.79 45.31 30.94
CA GLY A 11 30.64 44.49 31.81
C GLY A 11 30.34 44.51 33.30
N ALA A 12 30.01 43.34 33.87
CA ALA A 12 30.25 42.97 35.27
C ALA A 12 30.15 41.44 35.42
N GLY A 13 31.00 40.85 36.24
CA GLY A 13 30.97 39.44 36.64
C GLY A 13 31.24 39.30 38.14
N ASP A 14 31.56 38.08 38.59
CA ASP A 14 31.99 37.71 39.96
C ASP A 14 30.95 37.86 41.10
N ALA A 15 30.97 37.05 42.19
CA ALA A 15 31.61 35.74 42.40
C ALA A 15 31.05 34.96 43.63
N ARG A 16 31.05 33.62 43.52
CA ARG A 16 31.38 32.55 44.52
C ARG A 16 30.76 32.47 45.95
N ALA A 17 30.57 31.20 46.36
CA ALA A 17 30.50 30.64 47.74
C ALA A 17 29.23 30.92 48.58
N GLY A 18 28.82 30.05 49.53
CA GLY A 18 29.28 28.70 49.89
C GLY A 18 28.61 28.14 51.17
N ALA A 19 28.81 26.84 51.48
CA ALA A 19 28.28 26.11 52.67
C ALA A 19 26.72 25.99 52.77
N GLY A 20 26.12 25.15 53.62
CA GLY A 20 26.64 24.04 54.45
C GLY A 20 25.60 23.47 55.45
N ASP A 21 25.58 22.14 55.59
CA ASP A 21 25.12 21.27 56.71
C ASP A 21 23.70 21.28 57.38
N ALA A 22 23.26 20.03 57.64
CA ALA A 22 22.58 19.47 58.83
C ALA A 22 21.25 20.02 59.45
N ARG A 23 20.17 19.20 59.35
CA ARG A 23 19.50 18.35 60.41
C ARG A 23 19.13 18.94 61.81
N PRO A 24 18.38 18.22 62.72
CA PRO A 24 17.43 17.08 62.59
C PRO A 24 16.15 17.14 63.49
N GLY A 25 15.26 16.13 63.38
CA GLY A 25 14.36 15.65 64.46
C GLY A 25 12.90 16.14 64.40
N ARG A 26 11.88 15.52 65.05
CA ARG A 26 11.65 14.29 65.86
C ARG A 26 10.15 13.90 65.66
N ARG A 27 9.57 12.73 65.99
CA ARG A 27 9.94 11.49 66.74
C ARG A 27 9.89 10.28 65.75
N GLY A 28 9.54 9.00 66.00
CA GLY A 28 9.08 8.20 67.16
C GLY A 28 7.59 7.78 67.09
N ALA A 29 7.17 6.53 67.41
CA ALA A 29 7.96 5.36 67.83
C ALA A 29 7.23 3.98 67.69
N ASP A 30 8.03 2.92 67.51
CA ASP A 30 7.88 1.49 67.89
C ASP A 30 6.67 0.66 67.37
N ALA A 31 6.72 -0.69 67.27
CA ALA A 31 7.70 -1.69 67.71
C ALA A 31 7.78 -2.92 66.75
N GLY A 32 8.69 -3.88 66.99
CA GLY A 32 8.52 -5.29 66.56
C GLY A 32 9.44 -5.87 65.48
N LEU A 33 10.71 -6.11 65.81
CA LEU A 33 11.63 -7.03 65.10
C LEU A 33 11.71 -8.37 65.90
N PRO A 34 12.08 -9.54 65.32
CA PRO A 34 13.39 -9.74 64.67
C PRO A 34 13.42 -10.64 63.41
N ARG A 35 14.64 -10.85 62.90
CA ARG A 35 15.01 -11.60 61.67
C ARG A 35 15.29 -13.08 61.95
N SER A 36 15.28 -13.92 60.90
CA SER A 36 16.49 -14.62 60.36
C SER A 36 16.23 -16.04 59.80
N CYS A 37 17.30 -16.61 59.22
CA CYS A 37 17.49 -17.99 58.74
C CYS A 37 16.84 -18.39 57.39
N GLY A 38 17.60 -19.20 56.64
CA GLY A 38 17.39 -19.50 55.23
C GLY A 38 16.86 -20.92 54.92
N PRO A 39 17.16 -21.47 53.72
CA PRO A 39 16.35 -22.51 53.10
C PRO A 39 16.57 -23.92 53.69
N ARG A 40 15.48 -24.69 53.81
CA ARG A 40 15.52 -26.13 54.06
C ARG A 40 15.07 -26.93 52.84
N ARG A 41 16.04 -27.56 52.17
CA ARG A 41 15.78 -28.76 51.34
C ARG A 41 15.13 -29.82 52.23
N ARG A 42 14.18 -30.60 51.70
CA ARG A 42 13.79 -31.90 52.27
C ARG A 42 14.22 -33.02 51.32
N ALA A 43 14.89 -34.02 51.86
CA ALA A 43 15.22 -35.29 51.21
C ALA A 43 15.28 -36.37 52.29
N ARG A 44 14.70 -37.55 52.01
CA ARG A 44 14.74 -38.86 52.73
C ARG A 44 13.45 -39.65 52.37
N PRO A 45 13.42 -40.98 52.53
CA PRO A 45 14.49 -41.96 52.29
C PRO A 45 13.98 -43.28 51.63
N GLY A 46 14.89 -44.24 51.41
CA GLY A 46 14.56 -45.67 51.53
C GLY A 46 14.65 -46.51 50.26
N ARG A 47 15.44 -47.60 50.32
CA ARG A 47 15.37 -48.76 49.42
C ARG A 47 14.64 -49.91 50.13
N ARG A 48 13.95 -50.77 49.36
CA ARG A 48 13.93 -52.24 49.53
C ARG A 48 13.85 -52.89 48.15
N ALA A 49 14.01 -54.21 48.06
CA ALA A 49 14.29 -54.95 46.83
C ALA A 49 13.26 -56.08 46.58
N ASP A 50 13.63 -57.02 45.71
CA ASP A 50 13.12 -58.40 45.62
C ASP A 50 11.88 -58.69 44.73
N THR A 51 12.12 -58.79 43.40
CA THR A 51 11.89 -59.98 42.49
C THR A 51 10.54 -60.76 42.46
N PRO A 52 10.27 -61.66 41.46
CA PRO A 52 10.55 -61.65 40.00
C PRO A 52 9.32 -62.12 39.13
N TRP A 53 9.56 -62.46 37.85
CA TRP A 53 8.61 -62.98 36.82
C TRP A 53 7.64 -61.93 36.20
N ALA A 54 7.14 -62.06 34.95
CA ALA A 54 7.25 -63.15 33.96
C ALA A 54 7.58 -62.63 32.53
N CYS A 55 7.71 -63.55 31.55
CA CYS A 55 8.25 -63.28 30.20
C CYS A 55 7.17 -63.19 29.08
N GLY A 56 7.57 -62.61 27.93
CA GLY A 56 6.91 -62.75 26.63
C GLY A 56 6.55 -61.42 25.94
N ASP A 57 6.64 -61.25 24.62
CA ASP A 57 7.37 -62.02 23.58
C ASP A 57 7.64 -61.06 22.36
N ARG A 58 8.57 -61.46 21.47
CA ARG A 58 9.03 -60.87 20.18
C ARG A 58 8.37 -59.61 19.59
N ASP A 59 9.24 -58.66 19.21
CA ASP A 59 9.53 -58.16 17.83
C ASP A 59 8.41 -58.12 16.75
N PRO A 60 8.43 -57.14 15.79
CA PRO A 60 9.66 -56.60 15.19
C PRO A 60 9.68 -55.10 14.78
N GLY A 61 10.82 -54.66 14.22
CA GLY A 61 10.81 -53.69 13.11
C GLY A 61 11.32 -52.29 13.43
N THR A 62 12.63 -52.10 13.35
CA THR A 62 13.25 -50.76 13.28
C THR A 62 12.88 -50.06 11.97
N ALA A 63 11.89 -49.16 12.00
CA ALA A 63 11.76 -48.15 10.96
C ALA A 63 12.94 -47.16 11.06
N PRO A 64 13.60 -46.78 9.94
CA PRO A 64 14.68 -45.80 9.98
C PRO A 64 14.15 -44.43 10.43
N GLY A 65 14.98 -43.69 11.16
CA GLY A 65 14.60 -42.39 11.72
C GLY A 65 14.25 -41.39 10.63
N GLY A 66 12.95 -41.09 10.47
CA GLY A 66 12.50 -39.95 9.69
C GLY A 66 12.94 -38.67 10.40
N GLU A 67 13.90 -37.95 9.81
CA GLU A 67 14.26 -36.62 10.27
C GLU A 67 13.01 -35.71 10.29
N PRO A 68 12.85 -34.85 11.30
CA PRO A 68 11.80 -33.84 11.25
C PRO A 68 12.13 -32.83 10.14
N GLU A 69 11.39 -32.87 9.03
CA GLU A 69 11.37 -31.80 8.02
C GLU A 69 10.74 -30.51 8.58
N ASP A 70 11.44 -29.88 9.53
CA ASP A 70 11.23 -28.47 9.91
C ASP A 70 11.73 -27.48 8.84
N GLY A 71 11.89 -27.98 7.60
CA GLY A 71 11.95 -27.21 6.36
C GLY A 71 10.61 -26.58 5.95
N ARG A 72 9.54 -26.71 6.77
CA ARG A 72 8.22 -26.06 6.55
C ARG A 72 8.39 -24.58 6.20
N THR A 73 8.27 -24.27 4.91
CA THR A 73 8.64 -22.94 4.41
C THR A 73 7.69 -21.87 4.93
N ALA A 74 8.10 -21.21 6.01
CA ALA A 74 7.37 -20.10 6.62
C ALA A 74 6.93 -19.11 5.52
N PRO A 75 5.66 -18.66 5.53
CA PRO A 75 5.01 -18.12 4.34
C PRO A 75 5.85 -16.98 3.74
N ARG A 76 6.12 -17.04 2.44
CA ARG A 76 6.95 -16.05 1.72
C ARG A 76 6.19 -14.73 1.46
N ALA A 77 4.86 -14.73 1.60
CA ALA A 77 3.96 -13.59 1.37
C ALA A 77 4.23 -12.30 2.20
N PRO A 78 4.47 -12.33 3.53
CA PRO A 78 4.71 -11.12 4.32
C PRO A 78 6.04 -10.45 4.01
N ARG A 79 7.05 -11.17 3.50
CA ARG A 79 8.29 -10.56 2.97
C ARG A 79 7.98 -9.77 1.70
N ARG A 80 7.32 -10.38 0.70
CA ARG A 80 6.97 -9.72 -0.58
C ARG A 80 6.21 -8.40 -0.39
N LEU A 81 5.23 -8.35 0.51
CA LEU A 81 4.46 -7.13 0.79
C LEU A 81 5.31 -6.01 1.42
N ARG A 82 6.27 -6.35 2.31
CA ARG A 82 7.24 -5.36 2.83
C ARG A 82 8.19 -4.88 1.75
N THR A 83 8.68 -5.78 0.89
CA THR A 83 9.54 -5.40 -0.24
C THR A 83 8.82 -4.45 -1.18
N SER A 84 7.57 -4.74 -1.57
CA SER A 84 6.76 -3.85 -2.39
C SER A 84 6.52 -2.49 -1.72
N ALA A 85 6.23 -2.46 -0.42
CA ALA A 85 6.09 -1.21 0.34
C ALA A 85 7.37 -0.36 0.34
N VAL A 86 8.54 -0.96 0.56
CA VAL A 86 9.84 -0.26 0.51
C VAL A 86 10.11 0.24 -0.90
N LEU A 87 9.89 -0.58 -1.94
CA LEU A 87 10.07 -0.19 -3.34
C LEU A 87 9.16 0.97 -3.75
N LEU A 88 7.87 0.96 -3.37
CA LEU A 88 6.96 2.10 -3.61
C LEU A 88 7.37 3.35 -2.83
N THR A 89 7.90 3.20 -1.61
CA THR A 89 8.41 4.35 -0.83
C THR A 89 9.62 4.97 -1.51
N LEU A 90 10.58 4.16 -1.97
CA LEU A 90 11.76 4.61 -2.69
C LEU A 90 11.40 5.20 -4.07
N ALA A 91 10.43 4.60 -4.78
CA ALA A 91 9.92 5.13 -6.05
C ALA A 91 9.30 6.52 -5.85
N ALA A 92 8.44 6.67 -4.84
CA ALA A 92 7.79 7.93 -4.52
C ALA A 92 8.81 9.02 -4.12
N LEU A 93 9.87 8.67 -3.39
CA LEU A 93 10.97 9.59 -3.08
C LEU A 93 11.80 9.96 -4.33
N ALA A 94 12.11 9.01 -5.22
CA ALA A 94 12.81 9.28 -6.47
C ALA A 94 12.01 10.20 -7.39
N TYR A 95 10.69 10.01 -7.48
CA TYR A 95 9.78 10.90 -8.23
C TYR A 95 9.55 12.26 -7.56
N SER A 96 10.01 12.43 -6.31
CA SER A 96 9.96 13.71 -5.58
C SER A 96 11.22 14.56 -5.75
N LEU A 97 12.16 14.16 -6.61
CA LEU A 97 13.45 14.85 -6.79
C LEU A 97 13.31 16.32 -7.22
N TRP A 98 12.19 16.68 -7.86
CA TRP A 98 11.84 18.06 -8.23
C TRP A 98 11.65 19.01 -7.02
N LEU A 99 11.52 18.47 -5.80
CA LEU A 99 11.52 19.25 -4.56
C LEU A 99 12.92 19.69 -4.11
N LEU A 100 14.01 19.17 -4.69
CA LEU A 100 15.36 19.55 -4.30
C LEU A 100 15.73 20.96 -4.82
N PRO A 101 16.50 21.76 -4.04
CA PRO A 101 16.86 23.14 -4.42
C PRO A 101 17.43 23.35 -5.84
N PRO A 102 18.30 22.46 -6.38
CA PRO A 102 18.84 22.62 -7.74
C PRO A 102 17.77 22.64 -8.84
N MET A 103 16.60 22.05 -8.58
CA MET A 103 15.47 22.01 -9.52
C MET A 103 14.70 23.33 -9.54
N TRP A 104 14.79 24.12 -8.46
CA TRP A 104 14.17 25.44 -8.33
C TRP A 104 15.08 26.52 -8.91
N THR A 105 16.40 26.31 -8.91
CA THR A 105 17.40 27.16 -9.59
C THR A 105 17.62 26.79 -11.07
N SER A 106 16.66 26.11 -11.70
CA SER A 106 16.76 25.59 -13.08
C SER A 106 16.59 26.66 -14.18
N GLY A 107 16.31 27.91 -13.81
CA GLY A 107 16.02 29.01 -14.74
C GLY A 107 14.61 28.96 -15.35
N LEU A 108 13.73 28.07 -14.86
CA LEU A 108 12.33 27.96 -15.28
C LEU A 108 11.38 28.57 -14.24
N SER A 109 10.22 29.08 -14.69
CA SER A 109 9.16 29.54 -13.78
C SER A 109 8.57 28.36 -13.01
N VAL A 110 8.77 28.32 -11.69
CA VAL A 110 8.13 27.33 -10.79
C VAL A 110 6.59 27.41 -10.87
N ARG A 111 6.05 28.57 -11.25
CA ARG A 111 4.61 28.81 -11.39
C ARG A 111 4.06 28.17 -12.67
N ASP A 112 4.76 28.34 -13.78
CA ASP A 112 4.17 28.14 -15.11
C ASP A 112 4.76 26.90 -15.81
N ALA A 113 6.07 26.66 -15.67
CA ALA A 113 6.74 25.53 -16.30
C ALA A 113 6.42 24.20 -15.61
N TYR A 114 6.09 23.18 -16.39
CA TYR A 114 5.88 21.82 -15.90
C TYR A 114 7.16 21.21 -15.31
N VAL A 115 7.00 20.24 -14.42
CA VAL A 115 8.09 19.44 -13.82
C VAL A 115 8.82 18.63 -14.90
N SER A 116 8.14 18.16 -15.93
CA SER A 116 8.74 17.49 -17.10
C SER A 116 9.68 18.40 -17.89
N GLU A 117 9.51 19.73 -17.84
CA GLU A 117 10.45 20.66 -18.49
C GLU A 117 11.82 20.71 -17.80
N LEU A 118 11.94 20.23 -16.55
CA LEU A 118 13.25 20.01 -15.91
C LEU A 118 14.06 18.91 -16.59
N ALA A 119 13.39 17.96 -17.25
CA ALA A 119 13.97 16.88 -18.05
C ALA A 119 14.21 17.27 -19.52
N ALA A 120 13.75 18.43 -19.97
CA ALA A 120 13.92 18.87 -21.36
C ALA A 120 15.40 19.01 -21.76
N THR A 121 15.69 18.86 -23.05
CA THR A 121 17.07 18.89 -23.54
C THR A 121 17.69 20.30 -23.41
N GLY A 122 18.99 20.35 -23.16
CA GLY A 122 19.73 21.59 -22.86
C GLY A 122 19.51 22.17 -21.46
N ARG A 123 18.70 21.56 -20.58
CA ARG A 123 18.53 22.01 -19.18
C ARG A 123 19.67 21.48 -18.29
N PRO A 124 20.18 22.27 -17.32
CA PRO A 124 21.19 21.79 -16.35
C PRO A 124 20.66 20.66 -15.46
N THR A 125 19.34 20.60 -15.25
CA THR A 125 18.64 19.59 -14.46
C THR A 125 18.34 18.29 -15.24
N ALA A 126 18.54 18.27 -16.57
CA ALA A 126 17.98 17.23 -17.44
C ALA A 126 18.38 15.81 -17.05
N ALA A 127 19.66 15.59 -16.77
CA ALA A 127 20.18 14.28 -16.37
C ALA A 127 19.61 13.83 -15.01
N ALA A 128 19.50 14.74 -14.04
CA ALA A 128 18.99 14.43 -12.71
C ALA A 128 17.48 14.13 -12.71
N ALA A 129 16.69 14.91 -13.46
CA ALA A 129 15.25 14.68 -13.62
C ALA A 129 14.98 13.30 -14.24
N ARG A 130 15.55 13.03 -15.44
CA ARG A 130 15.41 11.74 -16.14
C ARG A 130 15.89 10.55 -15.29
N ALA A 131 16.97 10.70 -14.52
CA ALA A 131 17.43 9.67 -13.60
C ALA A 131 16.43 9.40 -12.46
N GLY A 132 15.74 10.43 -11.95
CA GLY A 132 14.63 10.31 -11.02
C GLY A 132 13.45 9.54 -11.61
N ASP A 133 13.05 9.88 -12.84
CA ASP A 133 11.92 9.26 -13.55
C ASP A 133 12.18 7.78 -13.87
N VAL A 134 13.36 7.45 -14.39
CA VAL A 134 13.80 6.06 -14.62
C VAL A 134 13.87 5.28 -13.31
N THR A 135 14.39 5.88 -12.24
CA THR A 135 14.48 5.23 -10.92
C THR A 135 13.09 4.97 -10.33
N PHE A 136 12.18 5.94 -10.40
CA PHE A 136 10.77 5.77 -10.02
C PHE A 136 10.13 4.60 -10.78
N ALA A 137 10.26 4.60 -12.10
CA ALA A 137 9.60 3.60 -12.95
C ALA A 137 10.12 2.18 -12.68
N LEU A 138 11.44 1.98 -12.62
CA LEU A 138 12.05 0.68 -12.33
C LEU A 138 11.63 0.16 -10.94
N LEU A 139 11.65 1.01 -9.91
CA LEU A 139 11.21 0.65 -8.56
C LEU A 139 9.71 0.34 -8.51
N CYS A 140 8.88 1.08 -9.26
CA CYS A 140 7.44 0.84 -9.37
C CYS A 140 7.14 -0.51 -10.06
N LEU A 141 7.81 -0.82 -11.18
CA LEU A 141 7.70 -2.11 -11.87
C LEU A 141 8.10 -3.27 -10.97
N LEU A 142 9.22 -3.15 -10.23
CA LEU A 142 9.65 -4.15 -9.25
C LEU A 142 8.64 -4.31 -8.10
N ALA A 143 8.01 -3.23 -7.64
CA ALA A 143 6.99 -3.26 -6.60
C ALA A 143 5.70 -3.95 -7.07
N CYS A 144 5.26 -3.67 -8.30
CA CYS A 144 4.13 -4.33 -8.96
C CYS A 144 4.42 -5.83 -9.15
N LEU A 145 5.61 -6.18 -9.64
CA LEU A 145 6.07 -7.55 -9.82
C LEU A 145 6.15 -8.32 -8.48
N ALA A 146 6.45 -7.64 -7.37
CA ALA A 146 6.43 -8.25 -6.04
C ALA A 146 5.01 -8.58 -5.52
N VAL A 147 3.97 -7.92 -6.04
CA VAL A 147 2.56 -8.10 -5.65
C VAL A 147 1.77 -8.97 -6.64
N LEU A 148 2.02 -8.83 -7.94
CA LEU A 148 1.32 -9.57 -9.01
C LEU A 148 1.81 -11.02 -9.19
N ARG A 149 3.02 -11.35 -8.74
CA ARG A 149 3.55 -12.73 -8.80
C ARG A 149 2.66 -13.70 -8.01
N PRO A 150 2.11 -14.76 -8.63
CA PRO A 150 1.37 -15.80 -7.93
C PRO A 150 2.16 -16.41 -6.77
N LEU A 151 1.46 -16.93 -5.76
CA LEU A 151 2.09 -17.68 -4.68
C LEU A 151 2.40 -19.11 -5.17
N PRO A 152 3.67 -19.53 -5.30
CA PRO A 152 3.98 -20.94 -5.46
C PRO A 152 3.56 -21.66 -4.17
N GLY A 153 2.55 -22.52 -4.27
CA GLY A 153 1.95 -23.22 -3.14
C GLY A 153 0.42 -23.36 -3.22
N THR A 154 -0.30 -22.46 -3.90
CA THR A 154 -1.71 -22.70 -4.23
C THR A 154 -1.82 -23.54 -5.50
N ALA A 155 -1.40 -24.81 -5.41
CA ALA A 155 -2.02 -25.83 -6.24
C ALA A 155 -3.54 -25.76 -5.97
N PRO A 156 -4.40 -25.85 -7.00
CA PRO A 156 -5.82 -26.01 -6.74
C PRO A 156 -5.98 -27.30 -5.93
N ALA A 157 -6.62 -27.21 -4.75
CA ALA A 157 -6.96 -28.41 -3.99
C ALA A 157 -7.69 -29.36 -4.92
N ARG A 158 -7.14 -30.59 -5.08
CA ARG A 158 -7.68 -31.57 -6.01
C ARG A 158 -9.15 -31.74 -5.70
N ARG A 159 -10.01 -31.38 -6.66
CA ARG A 159 -11.45 -31.40 -6.48
C ARG A 159 -11.90 -32.84 -6.67
N ASP A 160 -11.64 -33.66 -5.65
CA ASP A 160 -11.92 -35.09 -5.67
C ASP A 160 -13.41 -35.31 -5.99
N GLY A 161 -13.65 -36.16 -6.99
CA GLY A 161 -14.87 -36.09 -7.80
C GLY A 161 -16.04 -36.84 -7.19
N THR A 162 -16.73 -36.24 -6.22
CA THR A 162 -17.99 -36.79 -5.66
C THR A 162 -19.25 -36.04 -6.12
N ASP A 163 -19.14 -34.81 -6.60
CA ASP A 163 -20.27 -34.03 -7.15
C ASP A 163 -20.55 -34.42 -8.62
N ARG A 164 -21.15 -35.60 -8.82
CA ARG A 164 -21.55 -36.08 -10.17
C ARG A 164 -22.95 -36.71 -10.22
N VAL A 165 -23.88 -36.19 -9.42
CA VAL A 165 -25.32 -36.49 -9.51
C VAL A 165 -26.11 -35.18 -9.45
N ALA A 166 -27.12 -35.06 -10.32
CA ALA A 166 -28.03 -33.91 -10.53
C ALA A 166 -27.35 -32.58 -11.00
N GLY A 167 -27.85 -31.90 -12.04
CA GLY A 167 -28.89 -32.28 -13.00
C GLY A 167 -29.67 -31.07 -13.56
N ARG A 168 -29.74 -30.97 -14.90
CA ARG A 168 -30.46 -29.96 -15.70
C ARG A 168 -29.98 -28.50 -15.58
N ASP A 169 -29.43 -28.01 -16.69
CA ASP A 169 -29.57 -26.61 -17.10
C ASP A 169 -31.04 -26.30 -17.47
N PRO A 170 -31.56 -25.11 -17.15
CA PRO A 170 -32.70 -24.52 -17.85
C PRO A 170 -32.18 -23.72 -19.05
N GLY A 171 -32.23 -24.32 -20.24
CA GLY A 171 -31.82 -23.67 -21.49
C GLY A 171 -32.76 -22.53 -21.90
N CYS A 172 -32.25 -21.57 -22.67
CA CYS A 172 -33.09 -20.56 -23.31
C CYS A 172 -33.93 -21.21 -24.43
N GLY A 173 -35.25 -21.19 -24.32
CA GLY A 173 -36.17 -21.78 -25.29
C GLY A 173 -37.58 -21.17 -25.16
N ALA A 174 -38.24 -20.93 -26.29
CA ALA A 174 -39.45 -20.13 -26.38
C ALA A 174 -40.75 -20.95 -26.50
N ALA A 175 -41.87 -20.22 -26.54
CA ALA A 175 -43.21 -20.59 -26.98
C ALA A 175 -44.16 -21.26 -25.96
N PRO A 176 -45.47 -20.93 -25.99
CA PRO A 176 -46.50 -21.47 -25.08
C PRO A 176 -47.26 -22.67 -25.67
N ALA A 177 -47.89 -23.48 -24.81
CA ALA A 177 -48.82 -24.52 -25.24
C ALA A 177 -49.93 -24.80 -24.20
N ARG A 178 -51.13 -25.13 -24.71
CA ARG A 178 -52.32 -25.69 -24.03
C ARG A 178 -52.84 -25.00 -22.76
N TRP A 179 -53.90 -24.22 -22.96
CA TRP A 179 -55.05 -24.24 -22.07
C TRP A 179 -55.80 -25.57 -22.24
N ASP A 180 -56.02 -26.29 -21.13
CA ASP A 180 -57.00 -27.37 -20.96
C ASP A 180 -57.35 -27.48 -19.47
N GLY A 181 -58.60 -27.82 -19.13
CA GLY A 181 -59.04 -28.07 -17.76
C GLY A 181 -59.86 -26.94 -17.13
N ALA A 182 -61.01 -27.29 -16.56
CA ALA A 182 -61.99 -26.34 -16.01
C ALA A 182 -62.19 -26.51 -14.49
N ALA A 183 -62.84 -25.50 -13.90
CA ALA A 183 -63.54 -25.53 -12.61
C ALA A 183 -62.73 -25.74 -11.31
N ARG A 184 -62.35 -24.64 -10.64
CA ARG A 184 -63.03 -24.16 -9.41
C ARG A 184 -62.48 -22.79 -8.94
N PRO A 185 -63.34 -21.89 -8.42
CA PRO A 185 -62.91 -20.64 -7.78
C PRO A 185 -62.91 -20.76 -6.24
N ASP A 186 -61.82 -21.27 -5.67
CA ASP A 186 -61.61 -21.28 -4.21
C ASP A 186 -60.81 -20.04 -3.74
N HIS A 187 -61.03 -19.62 -2.49
CA HIS A 187 -60.78 -18.25 -2.03
C HIS A 187 -59.29 -17.79 -2.00
N PRO A 188 -59.00 -16.51 -2.31
CA PRO A 188 -57.66 -15.95 -2.14
C PRO A 188 -57.30 -15.80 -0.66
N SER A 189 -56.29 -16.55 -0.19
CA SER A 189 -55.76 -16.43 1.17
C SER A 189 -54.60 -15.42 1.23
N PRO A 190 -54.74 -14.27 1.93
CA PRO A 190 -53.70 -13.25 2.01
C PRO A 190 -52.66 -13.58 3.09
N GLY A 191 -51.70 -14.47 2.82
CA GLY A 191 -50.86 -15.00 3.90
C GLY A 191 -49.56 -15.73 3.53
N ALA A 192 -48.83 -15.31 2.48
CA ALA A 192 -47.55 -15.95 2.12
C ALA A 192 -46.46 -14.93 1.68
N GLY A 193 -46.12 -14.00 2.56
CA GLY A 193 -44.96 -13.10 2.40
C GLY A 193 -43.63 -13.84 2.54
N GLY A 194 -43.28 -14.66 1.54
CA GLY A 194 -42.02 -15.42 1.54
C GLY A 194 -40.78 -14.52 1.64
N PRO A 195 -39.72 -14.93 2.36
CA PRO A 195 -38.56 -14.09 2.60
C PRO A 195 -37.88 -13.68 1.28
N PRO A 196 -37.38 -12.43 1.16
CA PRO A 196 -36.85 -11.91 -0.09
C PRO A 196 -35.68 -12.76 -0.62
N GLN A 197 -35.81 -13.15 -1.89
CA GLN A 197 -35.06 -14.23 -2.53
C GLN A 197 -33.54 -14.17 -2.30
N ALA A 198 -32.96 -15.25 -1.76
CA ALA A 198 -31.51 -15.38 -1.55
C ALA A 198 -30.68 -15.18 -2.85
N GLY A 199 -31.27 -15.46 -4.02
CA GLY A 199 -30.67 -15.22 -5.33
C GLY A 199 -30.17 -13.78 -5.54
N GLY A 200 -30.89 -12.77 -5.02
CA GLY A 200 -30.50 -11.36 -5.13
C GLY A 200 -29.20 -11.05 -4.38
N TRP A 201 -29.06 -11.55 -3.16
CA TRP A 201 -27.84 -11.43 -2.36
C TRP A 201 -26.65 -12.14 -3.02
N HIS A 202 -26.86 -13.33 -3.60
CA HIS A 202 -25.81 -14.03 -4.33
C HIS A 202 -25.40 -13.29 -5.62
N ALA A 203 -26.35 -12.69 -6.36
CA ALA A 203 -26.05 -11.86 -7.53
C ALA A 203 -25.23 -10.62 -7.15
N LEU A 204 -25.68 -9.85 -6.17
CA LEU A 204 -24.95 -8.67 -5.65
C LEU A 204 -23.54 -9.05 -5.14
N ALA A 205 -23.40 -10.18 -4.46
CA ALA A 205 -22.10 -10.69 -4.01
C ALA A 205 -21.19 -11.18 -5.15
N ARG A 206 -21.75 -11.73 -6.25
CA ARG A 206 -20.98 -12.04 -7.48
C ARG A 206 -20.50 -10.75 -8.14
N CYS A 207 -21.39 -9.78 -8.37
CA CYS A 207 -21.04 -8.49 -8.95
C CYS A 207 -19.97 -7.75 -8.13
N ARG A 208 -20.14 -7.65 -6.80
CA ARG A 208 -19.15 -7.02 -5.89
C ARG A 208 -17.76 -7.67 -5.99
N ARG A 209 -17.69 -8.99 -6.10
CA ARG A 209 -16.42 -9.72 -6.30
C ARG A 209 -15.81 -9.45 -7.69
N GLY A 210 -16.64 -9.39 -8.74
CA GLY A 210 -16.23 -8.96 -10.07
C GLY A 210 -15.60 -7.56 -10.07
N TRP A 211 -16.32 -6.56 -9.57
CA TRP A 211 -15.82 -5.17 -9.45
C TRP A 211 -14.53 -5.07 -8.62
N THR A 212 -14.35 -5.89 -7.58
CA THR A 212 -13.11 -5.92 -6.79
C THR A 212 -11.93 -6.49 -7.60
N ARG A 213 -12.17 -7.53 -8.42
CA ARG A 213 -11.15 -8.13 -9.31
C ARG A 213 -10.76 -7.18 -10.45
N TRP A 214 -11.73 -6.50 -11.06
CA TRP A 214 -11.48 -5.45 -12.06
C TRP A 214 -10.71 -4.28 -11.45
N GLY A 215 -11.10 -3.80 -10.26
CA GLY A 215 -10.39 -2.74 -9.56
C GLY A 215 -8.92 -3.09 -9.26
N TRP A 216 -8.64 -4.34 -8.87
CA TRP A 216 -7.28 -4.82 -8.66
C TRP A 216 -6.41 -4.78 -9.92
N TRP A 217 -6.96 -5.17 -11.08
CA TRP A 217 -6.23 -5.11 -12.35
C TRP A 217 -6.08 -3.68 -12.88
N LEU A 218 -7.10 -2.83 -12.76
CA LEU A 218 -7.00 -1.41 -13.10
C LEU A 218 -5.92 -0.70 -12.25
N TRP A 219 -5.83 -1.05 -10.96
CA TRP A 219 -4.82 -0.51 -10.05
C TRP A 219 -3.40 -0.97 -10.43
N TRP A 220 -3.11 -2.27 -10.38
CA TRP A 220 -1.75 -2.77 -10.55
C TRP A 220 -1.30 -2.82 -12.02
N GLY A 221 -2.22 -3.06 -12.95
CA GLY A 221 -1.96 -2.91 -14.38
C GLY A 221 -1.76 -1.44 -14.77
N GLY A 222 -2.57 -0.52 -14.22
CA GLY A 222 -2.39 0.91 -14.41
C GLY A 222 -1.04 1.42 -13.91
N LEU A 223 -0.54 0.93 -12.78
CA LEU A 223 0.80 1.27 -12.27
C LEU A 223 1.91 0.75 -13.19
N VAL A 224 1.75 -0.44 -13.78
CA VAL A 224 2.68 -0.97 -14.78
C VAL A 224 2.66 -0.14 -16.06
N VAL A 225 1.48 0.27 -16.56
CA VAL A 225 1.36 1.17 -17.72
C VAL A 225 2.00 2.53 -17.42
N THR A 226 1.69 3.13 -16.27
CA THR A 226 2.27 4.40 -15.81
C THR A 226 3.79 4.33 -15.83
N ALA A 227 4.40 3.34 -15.15
CA ALA A 227 5.85 3.21 -15.08
C ALA A 227 6.49 2.91 -16.46
N THR A 228 5.83 2.10 -17.30
CA THR A 228 6.33 1.82 -18.65
C THR A 228 6.31 3.07 -19.54
N ALA A 229 5.23 3.86 -19.47
CA ALA A 229 5.12 5.13 -20.18
C ALA A 229 6.15 6.16 -19.66
N THR A 230 6.40 6.22 -18.35
CA THR A 230 7.48 7.07 -17.79
C THR A 230 8.89 6.67 -18.26
N LEU A 231 9.16 5.39 -18.54
CA LEU A 231 10.42 4.96 -19.17
C LEU A 231 10.52 5.42 -20.64
N VAL A 232 9.41 5.38 -21.38
CA VAL A 232 9.35 5.89 -22.76
C VAL A 232 9.55 7.40 -22.77
N ASP A 233 8.91 8.12 -21.85
CA ASP A 233 9.00 9.58 -21.67
C ASP A 233 10.45 10.03 -21.37
N ALA A 234 11.13 9.35 -20.44
CA ALA A 234 12.52 9.63 -20.12
C ALA A 234 13.52 9.27 -21.25
N ALA A 235 13.17 8.33 -22.12
CA ALA A 235 13.96 7.93 -23.29
C ALA A 235 13.71 8.83 -24.53
N ALA A 236 12.51 9.42 -24.64
CA ALA A 236 12.10 10.37 -25.66
C ALA A 236 11.79 11.74 -25.01
N PRO A 237 12.80 12.47 -24.52
CA PRO A 237 12.60 13.75 -23.84
C PRO A 237 12.18 14.86 -24.81
N MET A 238 11.53 15.90 -24.28
CA MET A 238 11.34 17.16 -25.01
C MET A 238 12.66 17.76 -25.51
N ASP A 239 12.64 18.33 -26.71
CA ASP A 239 13.77 19.05 -27.30
C ASP A 239 14.08 20.36 -26.56
N CYS A 240 13.05 21.03 -26.04
CA CYS A 240 13.17 22.28 -25.27
C CYS A 240 12.01 22.44 -24.27
N ALA A 241 12.08 23.48 -23.43
CA ALA A 241 11.09 23.77 -22.38
C ALA A 241 9.92 24.61 -22.94
N LEU A 242 8.71 24.05 -22.98
CA LEU A 242 7.49 24.66 -23.55
C LEU A 242 7.07 25.99 -22.91
N SER A 243 7.49 26.26 -21.68
CA SER A 243 7.29 27.55 -21.00
C SER A 243 8.10 28.72 -21.59
N LEU A 244 9.01 28.45 -22.53
CA LEU A 244 9.78 29.47 -23.24
C LEU A 244 9.21 29.75 -24.63
N SER A 245 8.92 31.01 -24.92
CA SER A 245 8.40 31.46 -26.23
C SER A 245 9.32 31.07 -27.41
N SER A 246 10.63 31.04 -27.21
CA SER A 246 11.59 30.58 -28.23
C SER A 246 11.49 29.08 -28.53
N CYS A 247 11.06 28.25 -27.57
CA CYS A 247 10.79 26.84 -27.78
C CYS A 247 9.47 26.64 -28.55
N GLN A 248 8.42 27.38 -28.14
CA GLN A 248 7.12 27.38 -28.83
C GLN A 248 7.27 27.79 -30.30
N ALA A 249 8.03 28.86 -30.58
CA ALA A 249 8.29 29.32 -31.95
C ALA A 249 9.07 28.30 -32.80
N HIS A 250 9.96 27.51 -32.19
CA HIS A 250 10.68 26.44 -32.89
C HIS A 250 9.76 25.25 -33.22
N LEU A 251 9.00 24.77 -32.23
CA LEU A 251 8.06 23.65 -32.39
C LEU A 251 6.91 23.97 -33.35
N ALA A 252 6.48 25.24 -33.42
CA ALA A 252 5.51 25.73 -34.41
C ALA A 252 6.04 25.74 -35.86
N GLN A 253 7.33 25.48 -36.09
CA GLN A 253 7.93 25.28 -37.41
C GLN A 253 8.32 23.82 -37.66
N HIS A 254 8.81 23.12 -36.64
CA HIS A 254 9.22 21.72 -36.76
C HIS A 254 9.15 20.99 -35.42
N THR A 255 8.28 20.00 -35.29
CA THR A 255 8.23 19.06 -34.16
C THR A 255 9.14 17.86 -34.41
N SER A 256 9.83 17.36 -33.37
CA SER A 256 10.61 16.13 -33.49
C SER A 256 9.76 14.88 -33.17
N LEU A 257 10.17 13.72 -33.68
CA LEU A 257 9.58 12.44 -33.29
C LEU A 257 9.68 12.19 -31.78
N ARG A 258 10.74 12.69 -31.11
CA ARG A 258 10.88 12.56 -29.64
C ARG A 258 9.83 13.39 -28.92
N HIS A 259 9.55 14.61 -29.39
CA HIS A 259 8.52 15.47 -28.82
C HIS A 259 7.12 14.82 -28.88
N HIS A 260 6.75 14.25 -30.02
CA HIS A 260 5.47 13.52 -30.14
C HIS A 260 5.40 12.24 -29.29
N VAL A 261 6.52 11.53 -29.09
CA VAL A 261 6.57 10.38 -28.18
C VAL A 261 6.47 10.82 -26.72
N HIS A 262 7.06 11.94 -26.32
CA HIS A 262 6.89 12.57 -25.00
C HIS A 262 5.42 12.94 -24.75
N GLU A 263 4.80 13.65 -25.69
CA GLU A 263 3.39 14.07 -25.65
C GLU A 263 2.46 12.86 -25.48
N ALA A 264 2.63 11.83 -26.32
CA ALA A 264 1.86 10.59 -26.24
C ALA A 264 2.09 9.82 -24.93
N ALA A 265 3.34 9.73 -24.46
CA ALA A 265 3.66 9.08 -23.18
C ALA A 265 3.03 9.83 -22.00
N SER A 266 3.08 11.16 -21.98
CA SER A 266 2.45 12.01 -20.97
C SER A 266 0.92 11.87 -20.94
N ILE A 267 0.25 11.79 -22.10
CA ILE A 267 -1.19 11.50 -22.20
C ILE A 267 -1.50 10.11 -21.60
N VAL A 268 -0.70 9.09 -21.93
CA VAL A 268 -0.86 7.72 -21.41
C VAL A 268 -0.64 7.68 -19.89
N VAL A 269 0.36 8.40 -19.35
CA VAL A 269 0.59 8.55 -17.90
C VAL A 269 -0.62 9.17 -17.21
N GLY A 270 -1.19 10.25 -17.76
CA GLY A 270 -2.39 10.89 -17.22
C GLY A 270 -3.60 9.96 -17.15
N ALA A 271 -3.92 9.29 -18.27
CA ALA A 271 -5.02 8.33 -18.35
C ALA A 271 -4.79 7.12 -17.43
N ALA A 272 -3.55 6.60 -17.36
CA ALA A 272 -3.19 5.51 -16.48
C ALA A 272 -3.37 5.87 -15.00
N TRP A 273 -3.00 7.07 -14.56
CA TRP A 273 -3.23 7.54 -13.18
C TRP A 273 -4.73 7.59 -12.81
N VAL A 274 -5.61 8.01 -13.72
CA VAL A 274 -7.07 7.94 -13.48
C VAL A 274 -7.50 6.49 -13.28
N ALA A 275 -7.03 5.56 -14.11
CA ALA A 275 -7.32 4.13 -13.98
C ALA A 275 -6.75 3.52 -12.69
N VAL A 276 -5.56 3.94 -12.26
CA VAL A 276 -4.91 3.54 -10.99
C VAL A 276 -5.77 3.91 -9.79
N HIS A 277 -6.16 5.18 -9.68
CA HIS A 277 -6.93 5.68 -8.53
C HIS A 277 -8.35 5.11 -8.50
N LEU A 278 -9.00 5.00 -9.66
CA LEU A 278 -10.31 4.34 -9.80
C LEU A 278 -10.22 2.85 -9.43
N GLY A 279 -9.20 2.15 -9.92
CA GLY A 279 -8.95 0.74 -9.61
C GLY A 279 -8.76 0.51 -8.10
N ALA A 280 -7.91 1.33 -7.47
CA ALA A 280 -7.67 1.27 -6.04
C ALA A 280 -8.93 1.59 -5.21
N PHE A 281 -9.75 2.55 -5.64
CA PHE A 281 -11.06 2.80 -5.03
C PHE A 281 -11.99 1.58 -5.18
N LEU A 282 -12.13 1.02 -6.39
CA LEU A 282 -12.99 -0.14 -6.65
C LEU A 282 -12.56 -1.40 -5.91
N ALA A 283 -11.25 -1.61 -5.74
CA ALA A 283 -10.67 -2.71 -4.97
C ALA A 283 -10.87 -2.54 -3.45
N THR A 284 -10.82 -1.32 -2.92
CA THR A 284 -10.82 -1.06 -1.46
C THR A 284 -12.17 -0.60 -0.89
N ARG A 285 -13.10 -0.07 -1.70
CA ARG A 285 -14.41 0.45 -1.25
C ARG A 285 -15.19 -0.55 -0.39
N GLY A 286 -15.11 -1.84 -0.73
CA GLY A 286 -15.79 -2.94 -0.06
C GLY A 286 -15.09 -3.49 1.19
N THR A 287 -14.00 -2.89 1.66
CA THR A 287 -13.22 -3.35 2.83
C THR A 287 -13.64 -2.67 4.13
N PRO A 288 -13.46 -3.31 5.32
CA PRO A 288 -13.82 -2.71 6.61
C PRO A 288 -13.08 -1.41 6.93
N ALA A 289 -13.71 -0.52 7.72
CA ALA A 289 -13.15 0.79 8.06
C ALA A 289 -11.85 0.76 8.90
N ARG A 290 -11.60 -0.35 9.61
CA ARG A 290 -10.33 -0.67 10.30
C ARG A 290 -9.65 -1.90 9.65
N GLY A 291 -9.78 -2.02 8.33
CA GLY A 291 -9.29 -3.14 7.53
C GLY A 291 -7.85 -2.98 7.01
N PRO A 292 -7.33 -3.96 6.24
CA PRO A 292 -5.94 -4.01 5.76
C PRO A 292 -5.56 -2.94 4.72
N TRP A 293 -6.53 -2.14 4.25
CA TRP A 293 -6.39 -1.08 3.25
C TRP A 293 -7.01 0.24 3.74
N GLN A 294 -6.92 0.52 5.05
CA GLN A 294 -7.60 1.65 5.69
C GLN A 294 -7.18 3.02 5.15
N VAL A 295 -5.91 3.22 4.80
CA VAL A 295 -5.41 4.49 4.28
C VAL A 295 -5.71 4.58 2.78
N THR A 296 -5.44 3.53 2.01
CA THR A 296 -5.80 3.50 0.58
C THR A 296 -7.29 3.76 0.37
N ARG A 297 -8.19 3.12 1.14
CA ARG A 297 -9.64 3.34 1.06
C ARG A 297 -10.06 4.79 1.32
N ARG A 298 -9.32 5.53 2.16
CA ARG A 298 -9.59 6.94 2.48
C ARG A 298 -9.03 7.90 1.44
N LEU A 299 -7.80 7.65 0.97
CA LEU A 299 -7.11 8.56 0.06
C LEU A 299 -7.53 8.36 -1.41
N SER A 300 -7.77 7.13 -1.88
CA SER A 300 -8.13 6.84 -3.28
C SER A 300 -9.28 7.69 -3.87
N PRO A 301 -10.43 7.89 -3.20
CA PRO A 301 -11.48 8.74 -3.77
C PRO A 301 -11.08 10.23 -3.84
N VAL A 302 -10.24 10.70 -2.91
CA VAL A 302 -9.76 12.09 -2.89
C VAL A 302 -8.76 12.32 -4.03
N VAL A 303 -7.74 11.46 -4.16
CA VAL A 303 -6.76 11.60 -5.25
C VAL A 303 -7.37 11.31 -6.62
N LEU A 304 -8.40 10.45 -6.72
CA LEU A 304 -9.16 10.28 -7.96
C LEU A 304 -9.84 11.59 -8.37
N ALA A 305 -10.55 12.24 -7.45
CA ALA A 305 -11.20 13.53 -7.71
C ALA A 305 -10.17 14.61 -8.09
N VAL A 306 -9.07 14.73 -7.33
CA VAL A 306 -7.99 15.68 -7.64
C VAL A 306 -7.32 15.38 -8.99
N THR A 307 -7.13 14.10 -9.35
CA THR A 307 -6.55 13.72 -10.65
C THR A 307 -7.48 14.09 -11.80
N VAL A 308 -8.78 13.79 -11.70
CA VAL A 308 -9.75 14.14 -12.75
C VAL A 308 -9.90 15.67 -12.89
N VAL A 309 -9.96 16.40 -11.78
CA VAL A 309 -9.96 17.87 -11.80
C VAL A 309 -8.67 18.42 -12.39
N TYR A 310 -7.50 17.88 -12.03
CA TYR A 310 -6.22 18.27 -12.59
C TYR A 310 -6.17 18.04 -14.11
N SER A 311 -6.59 16.87 -14.61
CA SER A 311 -6.56 16.56 -16.04
C SER A 311 -7.47 17.43 -16.91
N VAL A 312 -8.54 17.99 -16.35
CA VAL A 312 -9.36 19.02 -17.04
C VAL A 312 -8.71 20.41 -16.89
N LEU A 313 -8.24 20.74 -15.69
CA LEU A 313 -7.67 22.04 -15.37
C LEU A 313 -6.33 22.30 -16.08
N SER A 314 -5.50 21.29 -16.30
CA SER A 314 -4.18 21.45 -16.95
C SER A 314 -4.33 22.00 -18.36
N GLY A 315 -5.24 21.45 -19.18
CA GLY A 315 -5.52 21.96 -20.51
C GLY A 315 -6.06 23.40 -20.51
N VAL A 316 -6.90 23.76 -19.53
CA VAL A 316 -7.38 25.14 -19.37
C VAL A 316 -6.25 26.11 -18.99
N LEU A 317 -5.36 25.71 -18.08
CA LEU A 317 -4.21 26.53 -17.67
C LEU A 317 -3.16 26.67 -18.78
N GLU A 318 -3.05 25.66 -19.64
CA GLU A 318 -2.20 25.65 -20.83
C GLU A 318 -2.73 26.60 -21.91
N LEU A 319 -4.04 26.59 -22.19
CA LEU A 319 -4.71 27.59 -23.05
C LEU A 319 -4.53 29.04 -22.53
N VAL A 320 -4.43 29.22 -21.21
CA VAL A 320 -4.21 30.54 -20.55
C VAL A 320 -2.71 30.87 -20.40
N GLY A 321 -1.82 29.91 -20.69
CA GLY A 321 -0.37 30.04 -20.62
C GLY A 321 0.19 30.35 -19.22
N ARG A 322 -0.53 30.00 -18.13
CA ARG A 322 -0.17 30.38 -16.76
C ARG A 322 -0.57 29.35 -15.71
N GLY A 323 0.27 29.15 -14.71
CA GLY A 323 -0.05 28.39 -13.49
C GLY A 323 -0.09 26.86 -13.61
N ALA A 324 0.08 26.31 -14.82
CA ALA A 324 0.07 24.87 -15.06
C ALA A 324 1.15 24.14 -14.25
N GLY A 325 2.34 24.72 -14.14
CA GLY A 325 3.42 24.27 -13.26
C GLY A 325 3.03 24.15 -11.77
N VAL A 326 2.24 25.08 -11.21
CA VAL A 326 1.73 24.95 -9.83
C VAL A 326 0.73 23.80 -9.74
N ALA A 327 -0.22 23.73 -10.66
CA ALA A 327 -1.27 22.71 -10.65
C ALA A 327 -0.69 21.29 -10.71
N GLN A 328 0.32 21.07 -11.55
CA GLN A 328 1.02 19.79 -11.64
C GLN A 328 1.78 19.47 -10.34
N ARG A 329 2.52 20.43 -9.76
CA ARG A 329 3.25 20.22 -8.51
C ARG A 329 2.32 19.88 -7.34
N VAL A 330 1.13 20.49 -7.27
CA VAL A 330 0.10 20.15 -6.27
C VAL A 330 -0.45 18.75 -6.54
N HIS A 331 -0.78 18.39 -7.79
CA HIS A 331 -1.24 17.04 -8.13
C HIS A 331 -0.21 15.95 -7.77
N LEU A 332 1.06 16.17 -8.12
CA LEU A 332 2.18 15.28 -7.80
C LEU A 332 2.33 15.07 -6.28
N LEU A 333 2.17 16.12 -5.46
CA LEU A 333 2.19 16.00 -3.99
C LEU A 333 1.02 15.16 -3.44
N VAL A 334 -0.19 15.28 -4.02
CA VAL A 334 -1.35 14.45 -3.62
C VAL A 334 -1.14 12.98 -4.02
N VAL A 335 -0.58 12.73 -5.21
CA VAL A 335 -0.22 11.37 -5.68
C VAL A 335 0.89 10.76 -4.82
N LEU A 336 1.92 11.54 -4.44
CA LEU A 336 2.97 11.15 -3.50
C LEU A 336 2.39 10.69 -2.16
N VAL A 337 1.53 11.50 -1.53
CA VAL A 337 0.88 11.17 -0.25
C VAL A 337 0.02 9.90 -0.37
N TRP A 338 -0.67 9.71 -1.50
CA TRP A 338 -1.42 8.48 -1.77
C TRP A 338 -0.50 7.25 -1.93
N CYS A 339 0.60 7.35 -2.67
CA CYS A 339 1.58 6.27 -2.84
C CYS A 339 2.21 5.83 -1.51
N LEU A 340 2.57 6.79 -0.65
CA LEU A 340 3.05 6.52 0.70
C LEU A 340 1.96 5.87 1.57
N GLY A 341 0.70 6.24 1.38
CA GLY A 341 -0.45 5.58 2.02
C GLY A 341 -0.63 4.12 1.61
N VAL A 342 -0.46 3.81 0.32
CA VAL A 342 -0.45 2.44 -0.22
C VAL A 342 0.72 1.63 0.37
N ALA A 343 1.93 2.21 0.38
CA ALA A 343 3.10 1.58 0.97
C ALA A 343 2.90 1.28 2.48
N ALA A 344 2.30 2.21 3.23
CA ALA A 344 2.01 2.01 4.65
C ALA A 344 1.04 0.84 4.89
N ASP A 345 -0.03 0.70 4.10
CA ASP A 345 -0.98 -0.42 4.22
C ASP A 345 -0.36 -1.77 3.80
N LEU A 346 0.46 -1.79 2.74
CA LEU A 346 1.26 -2.97 2.35
C LEU A 346 2.24 -3.40 3.47
N TYR A 347 2.95 -2.44 4.07
CA TYR A 347 3.89 -2.71 5.17
C TYR A 347 3.18 -3.24 6.42
N ARG A 348 2.05 -2.63 6.81
CA ARG A 348 1.18 -3.10 7.90
C ARG A 348 0.73 -4.55 7.67
N GLN A 349 0.26 -4.87 6.47
CA GLN A 349 -0.13 -6.23 6.10
C GLN A 349 1.04 -7.21 6.16
N GLY A 350 2.23 -6.81 5.70
CA GLY A 350 3.45 -7.59 5.80
C GLY A 350 3.98 -7.75 7.24
N ARG A 351 3.60 -6.87 8.18
CA ARG A 351 3.92 -6.99 9.61
C ARG A 351 2.90 -7.85 10.35
N GLY A 352 1.60 -7.62 10.12
CA GLY A 352 0.50 -8.33 10.81
C GLY A 352 0.48 -9.84 10.54
N ARG A 353 0.76 -10.27 9.30
CA ARG A 353 0.84 -11.70 8.93
C ARG A 353 2.10 -12.43 9.43
N ALA A 354 2.97 -11.76 10.18
CA ALA A 354 4.27 -12.30 10.62
C ALA A 354 4.43 -12.44 12.14
N ARG A 355 3.41 -12.09 12.94
CA ARG A 355 3.33 -12.55 14.33
C ARG A 355 2.77 -13.98 14.31
N PRO A 356 3.43 -14.97 14.92
CA PRO A 356 2.78 -16.22 15.25
C PRO A 356 1.54 -15.95 16.10
N ARG A 357 0.48 -16.74 15.93
CA ARG A 357 -0.51 -16.85 17.00
C ARG A 357 0.18 -17.63 18.11
N SER A 358 0.43 -16.99 19.24
CA SER A 358 0.69 -17.72 20.48
C SER A 358 -0.48 -18.68 20.69
N GLY A 359 -0.20 -19.98 20.76
CA GLY A 359 -1.23 -20.99 21.01
C GLY A 359 -1.88 -20.78 22.38
N PRO A 360 -3.03 -21.40 22.66
CA PRO A 360 -3.55 -21.47 24.01
C PRO A 360 -2.49 -22.14 24.90
N GLY A 361 -2.03 -21.46 25.93
CA GLY A 361 -1.15 -22.07 26.92
C GLY A 361 -1.96 -23.07 27.74
N THR A 362 -1.73 -24.35 27.53
CA THR A 362 -2.21 -25.41 28.42
C THR A 362 -1.33 -25.43 29.66
N GLY A 363 -1.89 -24.98 30.79
CA GLY A 363 -1.32 -25.04 32.13
C GLY A 363 -2.41 -25.37 33.14
#